data_AF-A0AAN9A1I9-F1
#
_entry.id   AF-A0AAN9A1I9-F1
#
_cell.length_a   1.000
_cell.length_b   1.000
_cell.length_c   1.000
_cell.angle_alpha   90.00
_cell.angle_beta   90.00
_cell.angle_gamma   90.00
#
_symmetry.space_group_name_H-M   'P 1'
#
loop_
_entity.id
_entity.type
_entity.pdbx_description
1 polymer ?
#
loop_
_entity_poly.entity_id
_entity_poly.type
_entity_poly.pdbx_seq_one_letter_code
_entity_poly.pdbx_strand_id
1 'polypeptide(L)' 'SIPSYDNWDSGQPNNYRKNGEDQDCAMLFLGKWNDNQCSQKLPFICQIVFVEV' A
#
# COMPACT_ATOMS: atom_id res chain seq x y z
N SER A 1 3.27 8.03 -13.89
CA SER A 1 1.88 8.52 -13.96
C SER A 1 1.39 8.74 -12.54
N ILE A 2 0.68 9.85 -12.27
CA ILE A 2 0.05 10.07 -10.97
C ILE A 2 -1.25 9.26 -10.98
N PRO A 3 -1.52 8.41 -9.98
CA PRO A 3 -2.77 7.66 -9.92
C PRO A 3 -3.96 8.63 -9.84
N SER A 4 -5.03 8.35 -10.58
CA SER A 4 -6.25 9.17 -10.58
C SER A 4 -7.14 8.94 -9.37
N TYR A 5 -6.81 7.96 -8.53
CA TYR A 5 -7.52 7.60 -7.32
C TYR A 5 -6.51 7.27 -6.21
N ASP A 6 -6.79 7.81 -5.03
CA ASP A 6 -6.13 7.42 -3.80
C ASP A 6 -7.14 7.22 -2.67
N ASN A 7 -6.78 6.36 -1.71
CA ASN A 7 -7.62 6.02 -0.57
C ASN A 7 -6.79 5.87 0.70
N TRP A 8 -5.81 6.76 0.84
CA TRP A 8 -4.96 6.83 2.03
C TRP A 8 -5.80 7.08 3.28
N ASP A 9 -5.37 6.47 4.38
CA ASP A 9 -5.88 6.81 5.69
C ASP A 9 -5.43 8.23 6.07
N SER A 10 -6.12 8.84 7.04
CA SER A 10 -5.81 10.20 7.48
C SER A 10 -4.36 10.28 7.97
N GLY A 11 -3.56 11.11 7.30
CA GLY A 11 -2.14 11.31 7.63
C GLY A 11 -1.17 10.37 6.91
N GLN A 12 -1.64 9.57 5.95
CA GLN A 12 -0.81 8.69 5.14
C GLN A 12 -0.68 9.17 3.68
N PRO A 13 0.38 8.76 2.95
CA PRO A 13 1.56 8.03 3.45
C PRO A 13 2.47 8.93 4.31
N ASN A 14 3.06 8.39 5.38
CA ASN A 14 3.83 9.18 6.35
C ASN A 14 5.32 8.81 6.48
N ASN A 15 5.74 7.73 5.82
CA ASN A 15 7.06 7.14 5.87
C ASN A 15 7.59 6.98 7.31
N TYR A 16 6.76 6.43 8.21
CA TYR A 16 7.13 6.25 9.61
C TYR A 16 8.27 5.22 9.75
N ARG A 17 9.43 5.70 10.20
CA ARG A 17 10.62 4.87 10.36
C ARG A 17 10.61 4.13 11.70
N LYS A 18 10.24 2.86 11.65
CA LYS A 18 10.50 1.90 12.73
C LYS A 18 11.73 1.06 12.37
N ASN A 19 12.67 0.88 13.29
CA ASN A 19 13.89 0.08 13.08
C ASN A 19 14.80 0.58 11.93
N GLY A 20 14.65 1.83 11.48
CA GLY A 20 15.50 2.41 10.42
C GLY A 20 15.12 2.02 8.98
N GLU A 21 13.98 1.35 8.77
CA GLU A 21 13.46 1.03 7.44
C GLU A 21 12.40 2.06 7.01
N ASP A 22 12.43 2.42 5.73
CA ASP A 22 11.39 3.24 5.06
C ASP A 22 10.13 2.39 4.76
N GLN A 23 9.00 3.07 4.59
CA GLN A 23 7.69 2.49 4.29
C GLN A 23 7.27 2.83 2.86
N ASP A 24 7.75 2.05 1.89
CA ASP A 24 7.49 2.30 0.46
C ASP A 24 6.42 1.38 -0.16
N CYS A 25 5.84 0.46 0.62
CA CYS A 25 4.79 -0.44 0.17
C CYS A 25 3.43 -0.07 0.78
N ALA A 26 2.33 -0.22 0.03
CA ALA A 26 0.99 0.03 0.56
C ALA A 26 0.40 -1.24 1.19
N MET A 27 -0.26 -1.09 2.35
CA MET A 27 -1.10 -2.11 2.96
C MET A 27 -2.53 -1.60 3.13
N LEU A 28 -3.50 -2.53 3.13
CA LEU A 28 -4.90 -2.24 3.43
C LEU A 28 -5.17 -2.43 4.93
N PHE A 29 -5.67 -1.40 5.59
CA PHE A 29 -6.11 -1.45 6.98
C PHE A 29 -7.49 -0.80 7.09
N LEU A 30 -8.50 -1.58 7.54
CA LEU A 30 -9.89 -1.12 7.69
C LEU A 30 -10.46 -0.41 6.44
N GLY A 31 -10.10 -0.89 5.25
CA GLY A 31 -10.57 -0.35 3.97
C GLY A 31 -9.85 0.92 3.50
N LYS A 32 -8.82 1.39 4.21
CA LYS A 32 -7.94 2.51 3.85
C LYS A 32 -6.50 2.06 3.65
N TRP A 33 -5.71 2.86 2.95
CA TRP A 33 -4.30 2.55 2.68
C TRP A 33 -3.39 3.16 3.76
N ASN A 34 -2.43 2.38 4.22
CA ASN A 34 -1.28 2.85 5.00
C ASN A 34 -0.02 2.45 4.23
N ASP A 35 0.99 3.30 4.23
CA ASP A 35 2.32 2.85 3.83
C ASP A 35 2.94 1.99 4.94
N ASN A 36 3.73 1.01 4.54
CA ASN A 36 4.37 0.06 5.41
C ASN A 36 5.69 -0.42 4.82
N GLN A 37 6.54 -0.98 5.67
CA GLN A 37 7.80 -1.59 5.27
C GLN A 37 7.52 -2.76 4.32
N CYS A 38 8.18 -2.77 3.17
CA CYS A 38 8.04 -3.83 2.18
C CYS A 38 8.51 -5.21 2.68
N SER A 39 9.33 -5.23 3.75
CA SER A 39 9.83 -6.44 4.40
C SER A 39 8.76 -7.17 5.23
N GLN A 40 7.63 -6.52 5.53
CA GLN A 40 6.56 -7.10 6.34
C GLN A 40 5.84 -8.23 5.61
N LYS A 41 5.66 -9.37 6.32
CA LYS A 41 4.94 -10.53 5.80
C LYS A 41 3.46 -10.42 6.13
N LEU A 42 2.67 -9.88 5.19
CA LEU A 42 1.22 -9.72 5.32
C LEU A 42 0.48 -10.55 4.26
N PRO A 43 -0.80 -10.91 4.50
CA PRO A 43 -1.68 -11.38 3.43
C PRO A 43 -1.78 -10.33 2.30
N PHE A 44 -1.94 -10.81 1.07
CA PHE A 44 -1.94 -9.95 -0.13
C PHE A 44 -3.15 -10.21 -1.01
N ILE A 45 -3.43 -9.25 -1.90
CA ILE A 45 -4.51 -9.31 -2.88
C ILE A 45 -3.86 -9.49 -4.26
N CYS A 46 -4.35 -10.46 -5.04
CA CYS A 46 -4.00 -10.61 -6.45
C CYS A 46 -5.12 -10.04 -7.33
N GLN A 47 -4.73 -9.47 -8.47
CA GLN A 47 -5.65 -9.11 -9.54
C GLN A 47 -5.30 -9.92 -10.78
N ILE A 48 -6.31 -10.53 -11.41
CA ILE A 48 -6.19 -11.13 -12.73
C ILE A 48 -6.65 -10.08 -13.75
N VAL A 49 -5.85 -9.86 -14.79
CA VAL A 49 -6.25 -9.04 -15.92
C VAL A 49 -6.88 -9.96 -16.96
N PHE A 50 -8.16 -9.78 -17.24
CA PHE A 50 -8.79 -10.44 -18.36
C PHE A 50 -8.41 -9.67 -19.63
N VAL A 51 -7.77 -10.35 -20.56
CA VAL A 51 -7.58 -9.84 -21.91
C VAL A 51 -8.73 -10.41 -22.73
N GLU A 52 -9.58 -9.54 -23.28
CA GLU A 52 -10.60 -9.97 -24.23
C GLU A 52 -9.89 -10.50 -25.48
N VAL A 53 -10.24 -11.71 -25.89
CA VAL A 53 -9.73 -12.39 -27.09
C VAL A 53 -10.72 -12.24 -28.22
#